data_AF-A0A966E3D6-F1
#
_entry.id   AF-A0A966E3D6-F1
#
_cell.length_a   1.000
_cell.length_b   1.000
_cell.length_c   1.000
_cell.angle_alpha   90.00
_cell.angle_beta   90.00
_cell.angle_gamma   90.00
#
_symmetry.space_group_name_H-M   'P 1'
#
loop_
_entity.id
_entity.type
_entity.pdbx_description
1 polymer ?
#
loop_
_entity_poly.entity_id
_entity_poly.type
_entity_poly.pdbx_seq_one_letter_code
_entity_poly.pdbx_strand_id
1 'polypeptide(L)'
;MKLPGDLRATLRAQLTDRDCSWSIGGYGAIAEFHWLPADDPGSDCEDLQIVTDAGALLLRLREDVVPHAYQSLSRHSDRWLQGIALCLPWRRARREARKVLTELGPDQHALRSGDRQAVLFDMGLALPHVDACIRSDSPELLQALRSGCGRSLLEPGNAVMPAIKEANPHRVFVSQLGRVEVYQRIGAAGQHPPTPQGPHTHVLPRLLAAGRASAEENDAPAYHRACAYLYPKHPLVDSLGNPRAYDGEAHAHFTALMQRWGDAAFVAERKRAMRALGAGVDAVRYPAPADARGRHALRIAIREFAQQMGAQQMGDRQIIHDWRNRFDRVRPPKHPHLVH
;
A
#
# COMPACT_ATOMS: atom_id res chain seq x y z
N MET A 1 1.53 -11.40 27.15
CA MET A 1 2.47 -10.93 26.10
C MET A 1 1.99 -9.54 25.70
N LYS A 2 2.66 -8.47 26.14
CA LYS A 2 2.15 -7.10 25.97
C LYS A 2 2.04 -6.79 24.47
N LEU A 3 0.89 -6.27 24.03
CA LEU A 3 0.83 -5.44 22.82
C LEU A 3 2.02 -4.46 22.86
N PRO A 4 2.83 -4.32 21.80
CA PRO A 4 3.96 -3.40 21.85
C PRO A 4 3.39 -1.98 21.89
N GLY A 5 3.42 -1.31 23.04
CA GLY A 5 2.95 0.09 23.19
C GLY A 5 3.57 1.04 22.17
N ASP A 6 4.70 0.63 21.63
CA ASP A 6 5.48 1.31 20.62
C ASP A 6 4.92 1.15 19.17
N LEU A 7 4.16 0.09 18.83
CA LEU A 7 3.47 0.01 17.52
C LEU A 7 2.31 1.02 17.44
N ARG A 8 1.47 1.09 18.48
CA ARG A 8 0.35 2.04 18.53
C ARG A 8 0.85 3.48 18.39
N ALA A 9 1.88 3.84 19.14
CA ALA A 9 2.48 5.17 19.09
C ALA A 9 3.02 5.48 17.69
N THR A 10 3.72 4.53 17.06
CA THR A 10 4.23 4.69 15.69
C THR A 10 3.10 4.91 14.69
N LEU A 11 2.05 4.08 14.72
CA LEU A 11 0.92 4.21 13.80
C LEU A 11 0.17 5.52 13.99
N ARG A 12 -0.01 5.96 15.24
CA ARG A 12 -0.63 7.26 15.55
C ARG A 12 0.17 8.42 14.94
N ALA A 13 1.50 8.43 15.13
CA ALA A 13 2.35 9.46 14.56
C ALA A 13 2.30 9.47 13.02
N GLN A 14 2.23 8.30 12.41
CA GLN A 14 2.14 8.14 10.94
C GLN A 14 0.76 8.47 10.39
N LEU A 15 -0.31 8.33 11.18
CA LEU A 15 -1.65 8.70 10.76
C LEU A 15 -1.72 10.21 10.56
N THR A 16 -1.19 11.01 11.49
CA THR A 16 -1.18 12.47 11.41
C THR A 16 -0.17 13.06 10.42
N ASP A 17 0.71 12.24 9.85
CA ASP A 17 1.69 12.69 8.85
C ASP A 17 1.06 12.71 7.46
N ARG A 18 0.96 13.90 6.87
CA ARG A 18 0.32 14.14 5.57
C ARG A 18 1.10 13.60 4.38
N ASP A 19 2.38 13.30 4.58
CA ASP A 19 3.22 12.65 3.57
C ASP A 19 3.11 11.11 3.62
N CYS A 20 2.40 10.56 4.61
CA CYS A 20 2.09 9.14 4.67
C CYS A 20 0.81 8.80 3.92
N SER A 21 0.74 7.59 3.38
CA SER A 21 -0.49 7.02 2.82
C SER A 21 -0.76 5.63 3.37
N TRP A 22 -1.99 5.17 3.20
CA TRP A 22 -2.47 3.92 3.76
C TRP A 22 -3.26 3.14 2.73
N SER A 23 -3.31 1.82 2.87
CA SER A 23 -4.21 1.04 2.03
C SER A 23 -4.76 -0.20 2.72
N ILE A 24 -5.95 -0.60 2.30
CA ILE A 24 -6.56 -1.88 2.60
C ILE A 24 -7.04 -2.47 1.29
N GLY A 25 -6.56 -3.66 0.98
CA GLY A 25 -6.83 -4.31 -0.29
C GLY A 25 -6.10 -5.62 -0.41
N GLY A 26 -6.36 -6.29 -1.52
CA GLY A 26 -5.59 -7.43 -1.99
C GLY A 26 -5.24 -7.25 -3.46
N TYR A 27 -4.58 -8.26 -4.02
CA TYR A 27 -4.20 -8.21 -5.43
C TYR A 27 -5.39 -7.97 -6.36
N GLY A 28 -5.35 -6.86 -7.10
CA GLY A 28 -6.38 -6.48 -8.07
C GLY A 28 -7.55 -5.69 -7.50
N ALA A 29 -7.64 -5.45 -6.20
CA ALA A 29 -8.62 -4.56 -5.60
C ALA A 29 -8.08 -3.91 -4.32
N ILE A 30 -7.93 -2.59 -4.33
CA ILE A 30 -7.35 -1.84 -3.22
C ILE A 30 -8.07 -0.51 -3.02
N ALA A 31 -8.25 -0.12 -1.76
CA ALA A 31 -8.58 1.23 -1.38
C ALA A 31 -7.36 1.88 -0.72
N GLU A 32 -7.05 3.08 -1.18
CA GLU A 32 -5.95 3.89 -0.70
C GLU A 32 -6.52 5.14 -0.02
N PHE A 33 -5.87 5.53 1.08
CA PHE A 33 -6.14 6.78 1.77
C PHE A 33 -4.90 7.67 1.66
N HIS A 34 -5.09 8.83 1.04
CA HIS A 34 -4.10 9.89 0.96
C HIS A 34 -4.74 11.16 1.53
N TRP A 35 -3.93 11.97 2.21
CA TRP A 35 -4.36 13.28 2.68
C TRP A 35 -4.56 14.24 1.51
N LEU A 36 -5.65 15.01 1.53
CA LEU A 36 -5.82 16.18 0.69
C LEU A 36 -5.24 17.43 1.35
N PRO A 37 -4.78 18.45 0.58
CA PRO A 37 -4.28 19.72 1.11
C PRO A 37 -5.25 20.47 2.03
N ALA A 38 -6.56 20.29 1.86
CA ALA A 38 -7.59 20.92 2.68
C ALA A 38 -8.00 20.11 3.92
N ASP A 39 -7.59 18.85 4.02
CA ASP A 39 -7.97 18.00 5.16
C ASP A 39 -7.33 18.52 6.45
N ASP A 40 -8.15 18.64 7.50
CA ASP A 40 -7.69 18.84 8.87
C ASP A 40 -7.37 17.45 9.47
N PRO A 41 -6.14 17.21 9.96
CA PRO A 41 -5.81 15.96 10.62
C PRO A 41 -6.69 15.64 11.84
N GLY A 42 -7.39 16.63 12.40
CA GLY A 42 -8.41 16.46 13.42
C GLY A 42 -7.87 15.88 14.74
N SER A 43 -8.68 15.95 15.80
CA SER A 43 -8.30 15.51 17.15
C SER A 43 -8.51 14.01 17.42
N ASP A 44 -9.16 13.26 16.51
CA ASP A 44 -9.58 11.86 16.74
C ASP A 44 -8.57 10.79 16.28
N CYS A 45 -7.29 11.16 16.12
CA CYS A 45 -6.22 10.19 15.87
C CYS A 45 -5.89 9.30 17.10
N GLU A 46 -6.44 9.59 18.29
CA GLU A 46 -6.23 8.79 19.50
C GLU A 46 -6.65 7.33 19.31
N ASP A 47 -7.77 7.12 18.59
CA ASP A 47 -8.37 5.80 18.29
C ASP A 47 -7.93 5.21 16.93
N LEU A 48 -6.86 5.75 16.34
CA LEU A 48 -6.36 5.35 15.02
C LEU A 48 -7.42 5.46 13.92
N GLN A 49 -8.19 6.54 13.97
CA GLN A 49 -9.24 6.87 13.04
C GLN A 49 -8.98 8.23 12.39
N ILE A 50 -9.30 8.35 11.11
CA ILE A 50 -9.33 9.59 10.35
C ILE A 50 -10.66 9.64 9.60
N VAL A 51 -11.34 10.78 9.65
CA VAL A 51 -12.54 11.04 8.85
C VAL A 51 -12.38 12.42 8.23
N THR A 52 -12.37 12.48 6.89
CA THR A 52 -12.32 13.73 6.12
C THR A 52 -13.52 13.82 5.20
N ASP A 53 -13.64 14.91 4.45
CA ASP A 53 -14.68 15.08 3.43
C ASP A 53 -14.55 14.08 2.27
N ALA A 54 -13.34 13.64 1.97
CA ALA A 54 -13.03 12.78 0.83
C ALA A 54 -12.98 11.29 1.16
N GLY A 55 -12.68 10.91 2.39
CA GLY A 55 -12.62 9.52 2.81
C GLY A 55 -12.43 9.35 4.31
N ALA A 56 -12.27 8.11 4.73
CA ALA A 56 -11.99 7.78 6.11
C ALA A 56 -11.11 6.53 6.23
N LEU A 57 -10.40 6.41 7.34
CA LEU A 57 -9.56 5.28 7.69
C LEU A 57 -9.80 4.94 9.17
N LEU A 58 -9.89 3.65 9.49
CA LEU A 58 -9.88 3.14 10.85
C LEU A 58 -8.93 1.96 10.92
N LEU A 59 -8.03 1.96 11.91
CA LEU A 59 -7.21 0.79 12.25
C LEU A 59 -7.65 0.20 13.59
N ARG A 60 -7.85 -1.12 13.61
CA ARG A 60 -8.16 -1.90 14.80
C ARG A 60 -6.94 -2.72 15.19
N LEU A 61 -6.21 -2.25 16.20
CA LEU A 61 -5.08 -3.01 16.71
C LEU A 61 -5.54 -4.26 17.45
N ARG A 62 -4.87 -5.36 17.16
CA ARG A 62 -5.05 -6.66 17.80
C ARG A 62 -3.74 -7.11 18.41
N GLU A 63 -3.79 -7.94 19.43
CA GLU A 63 -2.58 -8.44 20.13
C GLU A 63 -1.68 -9.29 19.25
N ASP A 64 -2.24 -9.88 18.20
CA ASP A 64 -1.58 -10.78 17.26
C ASP A 64 -1.15 -10.10 15.94
N VAL A 65 -1.19 -8.77 15.89
CA VAL A 65 -0.65 -8.03 14.74
C VAL A 65 0.87 -8.14 14.70
N VAL A 66 1.40 -8.46 13.52
CA VAL A 66 2.84 -8.49 13.26
C VAL A 66 3.15 -7.48 12.15
N PRO A 67 3.81 -6.36 12.47
CA PRO A 67 4.28 -5.41 11.47
C PRO A 67 5.49 -5.98 10.72
N HIS A 68 5.51 -5.78 9.41
CA HIS A 68 6.61 -6.15 8.52
C HIS A 68 7.00 -4.95 7.67
N ALA A 69 8.14 -4.32 8.00
CA ALA A 69 8.72 -3.28 7.18
C ALA A 69 9.48 -3.92 6.01
N TYR A 70 9.31 -3.39 4.80
CA TYR A 70 9.94 -3.93 3.60
C TYR A 70 10.42 -2.81 2.68
N GLN A 71 11.39 -3.16 1.83
CA GLN A 71 11.78 -2.37 0.67
C GLN A 71 11.85 -3.30 -0.54
N SER A 72 11.40 -2.80 -1.69
CA SER A 72 11.47 -3.54 -2.96
C SER A 72 12.02 -2.65 -4.07
N LEU A 73 12.43 -3.27 -5.17
CA LEU A 73 13.04 -2.55 -6.28
C LEU A 73 11.96 -1.83 -7.08
N SER A 74 12.15 -0.52 -7.27
CA SER A 74 11.35 0.23 -8.23
C SER A 74 11.77 -0.08 -9.66
N ARG A 75 10.82 0.08 -10.59
CA ARG A 75 11.08 0.11 -12.04
C ARG A 75 12.02 1.27 -12.40
N HIS A 76 11.99 2.36 -11.63
CA HIS A 76 12.95 3.45 -11.73
C HIS A 76 14.27 3.03 -11.09
N SER A 77 15.33 3.00 -11.89
CA SER A 77 16.63 2.45 -11.50
C SER A 77 17.34 3.23 -10.39
N ASP A 78 16.86 4.43 -10.08
CA ASP A 78 17.37 5.37 -9.08
C ASP A 78 16.54 5.37 -7.79
N ARG A 79 15.46 4.58 -7.72
CA ARG A 79 14.50 4.56 -6.61
C ARG A 79 14.27 3.15 -6.07
N TRP A 80 13.63 3.07 -4.92
CA TRP A 80 13.06 1.85 -4.35
C TRP A 80 11.61 2.12 -3.96
N LEU A 81 10.90 1.08 -3.57
CA LEU A 81 9.62 1.17 -2.89
C LEU A 81 9.82 0.82 -1.44
N GLN A 82 8.97 1.34 -0.56
CA GLN A 82 9.05 1.09 0.87
C GLN A 82 7.65 1.06 1.49
N GLY A 83 7.47 0.25 2.53
CA GLY A 83 6.20 0.19 3.23
C GLY A 83 6.26 -0.68 4.48
N ILE A 84 5.16 -0.69 5.22
CA ILE A 84 4.92 -1.57 6.36
C ILE A 84 3.63 -2.32 6.10
N ALA A 85 3.71 -3.65 6.02
CA ALA A 85 2.56 -4.52 6.02
C ALA A 85 2.16 -4.83 7.47
N LEU A 86 0.89 -4.59 7.82
CA LEU A 86 0.32 -5.00 9.11
C LEU A 86 -0.34 -6.36 8.92
N CYS A 87 0.28 -7.40 9.45
CA CYS A 87 -0.12 -8.77 9.17
C CYS A 87 -0.77 -9.47 10.37
N LEU A 88 -1.64 -10.42 10.07
CA LEU A 88 -2.21 -11.36 11.03
C LEU A 88 -1.90 -12.80 10.62
N PRO A 89 -1.88 -13.76 11.57
CA PRO A 89 -1.83 -15.17 11.23
C PRO A 89 -2.94 -15.51 10.24
N TRP A 90 -2.63 -16.29 9.19
CA TRP A 90 -3.50 -16.43 8.02
C TRP A 90 -4.96 -16.77 8.36
N ARG A 91 -5.19 -17.65 9.34
CA ARG A 91 -6.55 -18.05 9.79
C ARG A 91 -7.33 -16.88 10.38
N ARG A 92 -6.63 -15.98 11.09
CA ARG A 92 -7.19 -14.80 11.75
C ARG A 92 -7.31 -13.59 10.81
N ALA A 93 -6.60 -13.61 9.69
CA ALA A 93 -6.73 -12.61 8.63
C ALA A 93 -7.94 -12.83 7.72
N ARG A 94 -8.56 -14.02 7.75
CA ARG A 94 -9.62 -14.41 6.80
C ARG A 94 -10.82 -13.48 6.89
N ARG A 95 -11.39 -13.19 5.72
CA ARG A 95 -12.73 -12.62 5.55
C ARG A 95 -13.63 -13.64 4.83
N GLU A 96 -14.82 -13.21 4.46
CA GLU A 96 -15.86 -14.08 3.92
C GLU A 96 -15.53 -14.57 2.50
N ALA A 97 -14.72 -13.81 1.75
CA ALA A 97 -14.25 -14.16 0.41
C ALA A 97 -15.40 -14.52 -0.54
N ARG A 98 -16.50 -13.77 -0.46
CA ARG A 98 -17.68 -13.95 -1.29
C ARG A 98 -17.30 -13.82 -2.77
N LYS A 99 -17.96 -14.61 -3.62
CA LYS A 99 -17.68 -14.70 -5.06
C LYS A 99 -18.76 -14.04 -5.93
N VAL A 100 -19.78 -13.51 -5.28
CA VAL A 100 -20.98 -12.93 -5.89
C VAL A 100 -21.39 -11.68 -5.15
N LEU A 101 -22.03 -10.76 -5.85
CA LEU A 101 -22.61 -9.57 -5.25
C LEU A 101 -23.58 -9.98 -4.14
N THR A 102 -23.40 -9.43 -2.94
CA THR A 102 -24.16 -9.83 -1.75
C THR A 102 -24.57 -8.61 -0.93
N GLU A 103 -25.87 -8.44 -0.69
CA GLU A 103 -26.39 -7.43 0.25
C GLU A 103 -26.02 -7.81 1.69
N LEU A 104 -25.42 -6.88 2.44
CA LEU A 104 -25.03 -7.06 3.84
C LEU A 104 -25.97 -6.34 4.81
N GLY A 105 -26.85 -5.47 4.30
CA GLY A 105 -27.75 -4.62 5.08
C GLY A 105 -27.13 -3.27 5.45
N PRO A 106 -27.71 -2.53 6.41
CA PRO A 106 -27.22 -1.21 6.82
C PRO A 106 -25.78 -1.24 7.33
N ASP A 107 -24.96 -0.26 6.94
CA ASP A 107 -23.56 -0.14 7.34
C ASP A 107 -23.39 0.47 8.74
N GLN A 108 -23.81 -0.25 9.78
CA GLN A 108 -23.75 0.22 11.17
C GLN A 108 -22.33 0.60 11.64
N HIS A 109 -21.30 0.15 10.92
CA HIS A 109 -19.89 0.44 11.20
C HIS A 109 -19.32 1.59 10.36
N ALA A 110 -20.15 2.32 9.62
CA ALA A 110 -19.71 3.51 8.90
C ALA A 110 -19.11 4.54 9.86
N LEU A 111 -17.96 5.10 9.45
CA LEU A 111 -17.21 6.07 10.26
C LEU A 111 -17.94 7.41 10.35
N ARG A 112 -18.62 7.81 9.27
CA ARG A 112 -19.59 8.91 9.30
C ARG A 112 -20.92 8.42 9.84
N SER A 113 -21.47 9.14 10.83
CA SER A 113 -22.77 8.82 11.42
C SER A 113 -23.90 8.81 10.39
N GLY A 114 -23.90 9.76 9.46
CA GLY A 114 -24.92 9.87 8.39
C GLY A 114 -24.94 8.69 7.43
N ASP A 115 -23.83 7.96 7.30
CA ASP A 115 -23.71 6.82 6.40
C ASP A 115 -24.23 5.50 7.02
N ARG A 116 -24.55 5.46 8.32
CA ARG A 116 -24.81 4.20 9.05
C ARG A 116 -26.09 3.48 8.64
N GLN A 117 -27.02 4.19 8.00
CA GLN A 117 -28.28 3.62 7.51
C GLN A 117 -28.22 3.24 6.02
N ALA A 118 -27.18 3.68 5.29
CA ALA A 118 -27.00 3.31 3.90
C ALA A 118 -26.67 1.81 3.80
N VAL A 119 -27.08 1.18 2.71
CA VAL A 119 -26.97 -0.27 2.55
C VAL A 119 -25.59 -0.62 1.98
N LEU A 120 -24.93 -1.59 2.62
CA LEU A 120 -23.63 -2.11 2.20
C LEU A 120 -23.82 -3.38 1.35
N PHE A 121 -23.06 -3.47 0.27
CA PHE A 121 -22.97 -4.65 -0.58
C PHE A 121 -21.52 -5.09 -0.72
N ASP A 122 -21.25 -6.37 -0.51
CA ASP A 122 -19.98 -7.00 -0.88
C ASP A 122 -19.95 -7.22 -2.39
N MET A 123 -18.91 -6.74 -3.07
CA MET A 123 -18.76 -6.82 -4.52
C MET A 123 -18.51 -8.25 -5.02
N GLY A 124 -18.21 -9.21 -4.14
CA GLY A 124 -18.02 -10.61 -4.50
C GLY A 124 -16.70 -10.89 -5.22
N LEU A 125 -15.63 -10.16 -4.89
CA LEU A 125 -14.34 -10.24 -5.58
C LEU A 125 -13.45 -11.42 -5.16
N ALA A 126 -13.95 -12.33 -4.33
CA ALA A 126 -13.26 -13.52 -3.83
C ALA A 126 -11.93 -13.25 -3.12
N LEU A 127 -11.77 -12.06 -2.53
CA LEU A 127 -10.57 -11.67 -1.80
C LEU A 127 -10.54 -12.39 -0.43
N PRO A 128 -9.46 -13.11 -0.08
CA PRO A 128 -9.46 -13.98 1.10
C PRO A 128 -9.38 -13.24 2.43
N HIS A 129 -8.93 -11.99 2.45
CA HIS A 129 -8.61 -11.23 3.67
C HIS A 129 -9.13 -9.78 3.67
N VAL A 130 -9.88 -9.39 2.63
CA VAL A 130 -10.53 -8.09 2.51
C VAL A 130 -11.93 -8.28 1.95
N ASP A 131 -12.93 -7.64 2.54
CA ASP A 131 -14.23 -7.45 1.90
C ASP A 131 -14.18 -6.12 1.15
N ALA A 132 -14.31 -6.17 -0.18
CA ALA A 132 -14.42 -4.99 -1.03
C ALA A 132 -15.90 -4.70 -1.25
N CYS A 133 -16.39 -3.61 -0.67
CA CYS A 133 -17.79 -3.28 -0.61
C CYS A 133 -18.10 -1.94 -1.26
N ILE A 134 -19.36 -1.75 -1.61
CA ILE A 134 -19.95 -0.47 -1.97
C ILE A 134 -21.14 -0.16 -1.06
N ARG A 135 -21.33 1.12 -0.75
CA ARG A 135 -22.39 1.63 0.11
C ARG A 135 -23.21 2.67 -0.65
N SER A 136 -24.53 2.54 -0.58
CA SER A 136 -25.45 3.49 -1.21
C SER A 136 -26.77 3.59 -0.46
N ASP A 137 -27.38 4.76 -0.55
CA ASP A 137 -28.74 5.09 -0.17
C ASP A 137 -29.62 5.48 -1.39
N SER A 138 -29.05 5.52 -2.61
CA SER A 138 -29.79 5.82 -3.85
C SER A 138 -30.78 4.70 -4.16
N PRO A 139 -32.10 4.98 -4.23
CA PRO A 139 -33.09 3.97 -4.57
C PRO A 139 -32.81 3.27 -5.90
N GLU A 140 -32.34 4.01 -6.90
CA GLU A 140 -32.03 3.51 -8.24
C GLU A 140 -30.86 2.54 -8.22
N LEU A 141 -29.75 2.91 -7.56
CA LEU A 141 -28.61 2.01 -7.44
C LEU A 141 -28.96 0.80 -6.57
N LEU A 142 -29.71 0.96 -5.48
CA LEU A 142 -30.15 -0.15 -4.63
C LEU A 142 -30.98 -1.17 -5.41
N GLN A 143 -31.87 -0.71 -6.29
CA GLN A 143 -32.64 -1.60 -7.17
C GLN A 143 -31.71 -2.38 -8.11
N ALA A 144 -30.76 -1.69 -8.76
CA ALA A 144 -29.79 -2.33 -9.64
C ALA A 144 -28.93 -3.38 -8.90
N LEU A 145 -28.41 -3.04 -7.72
CA LEU A 145 -27.60 -3.95 -6.90
C LEU A 145 -28.38 -5.18 -6.43
N ARG A 146 -29.62 -4.99 -5.98
CA ARG A 146 -30.50 -6.10 -5.56
C ARG A 146 -30.81 -7.05 -6.70
N SER A 147 -31.07 -6.52 -7.90
CA SER A 147 -31.30 -7.36 -9.08
C SER A 147 -30.06 -8.15 -9.53
N GLY A 148 -28.86 -7.69 -9.16
CA GLY A 148 -27.59 -8.38 -9.41
C GLY A 148 -27.14 -9.33 -8.32
N CYS A 149 -27.79 -9.36 -7.15
CA CYS A 149 -27.36 -10.20 -6.04
C CYS A 149 -27.33 -11.68 -6.43
N GLY A 150 -26.31 -12.40 -5.94
CA GLY A 150 -26.07 -13.80 -6.29
C GLY A 150 -25.34 -14.03 -7.61
N ARG A 151 -25.01 -12.97 -8.37
CA ARG A 151 -24.21 -13.04 -9.61
C ARG A 151 -22.82 -12.42 -9.41
N SER A 152 -21.85 -12.84 -10.23
CA SER A 152 -20.51 -12.26 -10.16
C SER A 152 -20.50 -10.90 -10.85
N LEU A 153 -19.91 -9.88 -10.23
CA LEU A 153 -19.71 -8.58 -10.88
C LEU A 153 -18.72 -8.63 -12.06
N LEU A 154 -17.91 -9.69 -12.15
CA LEU A 154 -16.90 -9.87 -13.18
C LEU A 154 -17.39 -10.69 -14.39
N GLU A 155 -18.62 -11.21 -14.34
CA GLU A 155 -19.16 -11.97 -15.47
C GLU A 155 -19.43 -11.04 -16.68
N PRO A 156 -19.20 -11.51 -17.93
CA PRO A 156 -19.44 -10.72 -19.12
C PRO A 156 -20.89 -10.22 -19.21
N GLY A 157 -21.08 -8.96 -19.61
CA GLY A 157 -22.41 -8.38 -19.80
C GLY A 157 -23.18 -8.04 -18.52
N ASN A 158 -22.51 -8.04 -17.35
CA ASN A 158 -23.16 -7.63 -16.10
C ASN A 158 -23.49 -6.12 -16.11
N ALA A 159 -24.78 -5.80 -16.17
CA ALA A 159 -25.33 -4.44 -16.22
C ALA A 159 -25.14 -3.64 -14.91
N VAL A 160 -24.78 -4.30 -13.81
CA VAL A 160 -24.59 -3.65 -12.51
C VAL A 160 -23.30 -2.83 -12.47
N MET A 161 -22.24 -3.27 -13.16
CA MET A 161 -20.96 -2.56 -13.13
C MET A 161 -21.03 -1.16 -13.76
N PRO A 162 -21.71 -0.95 -14.92
CA PRO A 162 -22.02 0.40 -15.41
C PRO A 162 -22.81 1.25 -14.40
N ALA A 163 -23.84 0.68 -13.75
CA ALA A 163 -24.65 1.41 -12.78
C ALA A 163 -23.82 1.88 -11.56
N ILE A 164 -22.90 1.03 -11.06
CA ILE A 164 -21.96 1.40 -9.99
C ILE A 164 -21.07 2.58 -10.43
N LYS A 165 -20.53 2.54 -11.65
CA LYS A 165 -19.63 3.60 -12.14
C LYS A 165 -20.36 4.94 -12.28
N GLU A 166 -21.60 4.91 -12.79
CA GLU A 166 -22.42 6.10 -12.97
C GLU A 166 -22.81 6.73 -11.62
N ALA A 167 -23.26 5.90 -10.68
CA ALA A 167 -23.75 6.35 -9.38
C ALA A 167 -22.64 6.77 -8.40
N ASN A 168 -21.38 6.41 -8.67
CA ASN A 168 -20.23 6.76 -7.82
C ASN A 168 -20.41 6.44 -6.31
N PRO A 169 -20.97 5.27 -5.91
CA PRO A 169 -21.30 4.97 -4.53
C PRO A 169 -20.07 4.93 -3.65
N HIS A 170 -20.22 5.22 -2.35
CA HIS A 170 -19.15 5.09 -1.37
C HIS A 170 -18.50 3.70 -1.46
N ARG A 171 -17.17 3.65 -1.47
CA ARG A 171 -16.41 2.39 -1.58
C ARG A 171 -15.77 2.10 -0.24
N VAL A 172 -15.90 0.87 0.21
CA VAL A 172 -15.61 0.48 1.59
C VAL A 172 -14.80 -0.80 1.56
N PHE A 173 -13.54 -0.74 2.00
CA PHE A 173 -12.66 -1.90 2.03
C PHE A 173 -12.39 -2.26 3.49
N VAL A 174 -12.73 -3.49 3.88
CA VAL A 174 -12.68 -3.94 5.28
C VAL A 174 -11.77 -5.15 5.41
N SER A 175 -10.81 -5.09 6.33
CA SER A 175 -10.02 -6.23 6.74
C SER A 175 -10.21 -6.50 8.23
N GLN A 176 -9.49 -7.51 8.74
CA GLN A 176 -9.49 -7.81 10.18
C GLN A 176 -8.74 -6.76 11.03
N LEU A 177 -7.94 -5.88 10.39
CA LEU A 177 -7.18 -4.83 11.06
C LEU A 177 -7.71 -3.43 10.79
N GLY A 178 -8.75 -3.26 9.99
CA GLY A 178 -9.23 -1.91 9.72
C GLY A 178 -10.22 -1.81 8.59
N ARG A 179 -10.44 -0.55 8.21
CA ARG A 179 -11.41 -0.14 7.21
C ARG A 179 -10.95 1.14 6.53
N VAL A 180 -11.03 1.18 5.20
CA VAL A 180 -10.90 2.39 4.40
C VAL A 180 -12.23 2.68 3.74
N GLU A 181 -12.69 3.92 3.85
CA GLU A 181 -13.87 4.43 3.14
C GLU A 181 -13.44 5.52 2.15
N VAL A 182 -13.99 5.47 0.95
CA VAL A 182 -13.73 6.43 -0.12
C VAL A 182 -15.06 7.05 -0.51
N TYR A 183 -15.18 8.36 -0.35
CA TYR A 183 -16.38 9.14 -0.66
C TYR A 183 -16.29 9.83 -2.02
N GLN A 184 -15.08 10.05 -2.50
CA GLN A 184 -14.82 10.66 -3.81
C GLN A 184 -15.37 9.83 -4.97
N ARG A 185 -15.70 10.51 -6.07
CA ARG A 185 -16.09 9.86 -7.33
C ARG A 185 -15.08 8.81 -7.81
N ILE A 186 -15.57 7.83 -8.55
CA ILE A 186 -14.74 6.83 -9.23
C ILE A 186 -14.01 7.51 -10.39
N GLY A 187 -12.68 7.36 -10.44
CA GLY A 187 -11.88 7.78 -11.58
C GLY A 187 -12.07 6.86 -12.78
N ALA A 188 -11.98 7.40 -14.00
CA ALA A 188 -11.93 6.59 -15.20
C ALA A 188 -10.47 6.27 -15.55
N ALA A 189 -10.09 4.99 -15.54
CA ALA A 189 -8.74 4.57 -15.93
C ALA A 189 -8.43 5.00 -17.37
N GLY A 190 -7.42 5.86 -17.55
CA GLY A 190 -6.99 6.36 -18.85
C GLY A 190 -7.95 7.33 -19.57
N GLN A 191 -8.98 7.83 -18.89
CA GLN A 191 -9.94 8.79 -19.46
C GLN A 191 -10.16 9.98 -18.53
N HIS A 192 -10.69 11.08 -19.09
CA HIS A 192 -11.13 12.22 -18.30
C HIS A 192 -12.51 11.96 -17.65
N PRO A 193 -12.71 12.36 -16.39
CA PRO A 193 -11.74 13.00 -15.51
C PRO A 193 -10.82 11.97 -14.81
N PRO A 194 -9.56 12.35 -14.53
CA PRO A 194 -8.60 11.47 -13.85
C PRO A 194 -9.10 11.05 -12.46
N THR A 195 -8.51 9.99 -11.92
CA THR A 195 -8.68 9.60 -10.51
C THR A 195 -8.40 10.81 -9.62
N PRO A 196 -9.33 11.17 -8.72
CA PRO A 196 -9.11 12.27 -7.79
C PRO A 196 -7.86 12.07 -6.94
N GLN A 197 -7.19 13.17 -6.58
CA GLN A 197 -6.22 13.13 -5.47
C GLN A 197 -6.95 12.76 -4.17
N GLY A 198 -6.23 12.26 -3.16
CA GLY A 198 -6.83 11.84 -1.89
C GLY A 198 -7.31 10.39 -1.90
N PRO A 199 -8.26 10.02 -1.04
CA PRO A 199 -8.74 8.63 -0.93
C PRO A 199 -9.39 8.14 -2.22
N HIS A 200 -8.99 6.98 -2.71
CA HIS A 200 -9.50 6.42 -3.97
C HIS A 200 -9.38 4.88 -3.98
N THR A 201 -9.98 4.24 -4.99
CA THR A 201 -9.95 2.79 -5.13
C THR A 201 -9.51 2.38 -6.53
N HIS A 202 -8.78 1.27 -6.62
CA HIS A 202 -8.51 0.58 -7.88
C HIS A 202 -9.13 -0.81 -7.85
N VAL A 203 -9.92 -1.14 -8.87
CA VAL A 203 -10.42 -2.50 -9.10
C VAL A 203 -10.00 -2.89 -10.51
N LEU A 204 -9.17 -3.92 -10.61
CA LEU A 204 -8.50 -4.36 -11.84
C LEU A 204 -8.94 -5.80 -12.17
N PRO A 205 -10.05 -5.99 -12.94
CA PRO A 205 -10.61 -7.31 -13.24
C PRO A 205 -9.60 -8.32 -13.79
N ARG A 206 -8.65 -7.87 -14.62
CA ARG A 206 -7.60 -8.74 -15.18
C ARG A 206 -6.68 -9.33 -14.10
N LEU A 207 -6.39 -8.57 -13.04
CA LEU A 207 -5.56 -9.03 -11.93
C LEU A 207 -6.34 -9.96 -11.00
N LEU A 208 -7.60 -9.62 -10.73
CA LEU A 208 -8.51 -10.47 -9.95
C LEU A 208 -8.68 -11.86 -10.59
N ALA A 209 -8.83 -11.91 -11.92
CA ALA A 209 -8.93 -13.16 -12.67
C ALA A 209 -7.65 -14.02 -12.60
N ALA A 210 -6.49 -13.41 -12.38
CA ALA A 210 -5.22 -14.14 -12.27
C ALA A 210 -5.02 -14.81 -10.89
N GLY A 211 -5.77 -14.40 -9.86
CA GLY A 211 -5.78 -15.02 -8.53
C GLY A 211 -4.42 -15.04 -7.80
N ARG A 212 -3.51 -14.11 -8.15
CA ARG A 212 -2.16 -14.04 -7.56
C ARG A 212 -2.16 -13.24 -6.26
N ALA A 213 -1.14 -13.42 -5.44
CA ALA A 213 -0.83 -12.55 -4.31
C ALA A 213 -0.04 -11.31 -4.79
N SER A 214 -0.15 -10.19 -4.07
CA SER A 214 0.64 -8.98 -4.36
C SER A 214 2.13 -9.18 -4.01
N ALA A 215 3.02 -8.30 -4.48
CA ALA A 215 4.44 -8.40 -4.17
C ALA A 215 4.69 -8.24 -2.66
N GLU A 216 3.97 -7.30 -2.03
CA GLU A 216 4.01 -7.01 -0.60
C GLU A 216 3.50 -8.20 0.22
N GLU A 217 2.44 -8.88 -0.24
CA GLU A 217 1.94 -10.12 0.39
C GLU A 217 2.95 -11.27 0.31
N ASN A 218 3.78 -11.33 -0.75
CA ASN A 218 4.82 -12.35 -0.90
C ASN A 218 6.04 -12.09 0.02
N ASP A 219 6.25 -10.86 0.44
CA ASP A 219 7.33 -10.49 1.37
C ASP A 219 6.95 -10.77 2.84
N ALA A 220 5.65 -10.90 3.14
CA ALA A 220 5.18 -11.32 4.46
C ALA A 220 5.56 -12.79 4.75
N PRO A 221 5.79 -13.17 6.03
CA PRO A 221 6.05 -14.56 6.39
C PRO A 221 4.94 -15.49 5.92
N ALA A 222 5.29 -16.72 5.52
CA ALA A 222 4.37 -17.67 4.87
C ALA A 222 3.07 -17.97 5.66
N TYR A 223 3.08 -17.78 6.98
CA TYR A 223 1.94 -18.03 7.86
C TYR A 223 1.15 -16.76 8.25
N HIS A 224 1.55 -15.61 7.72
CA HIS A 224 0.92 -14.31 7.93
C HIS A 224 0.30 -13.77 6.63
N ARG A 225 -0.72 -12.93 6.77
CA ARG A 225 -1.36 -12.19 5.67
C ARG A 225 -1.48 -10.73 6.06
N ALA A 226 -1.11 -9.84 5.15
CA ALA A 226 -1.34 -8.43 5.31
C ALA A 226 -2.84 -8.13 5.34
N CYS A 227 -3.25 -7.23 6.24
CA CYS A 227 -4.62 -6.76 6.37
C CYS A 227 -4.71 -5.23 6.19
N ALA A 228 -3.59 -4.53 6.33
CA ALA A 228 -3.47 -3.11 6.02
C ALA A 228 -2.00 -2.80 5.68
N TYR A 229 -1.79 -1.73 4.94
CA TYR A 229 -0.47 -1.21 4.65
C TYR A 229 -0.36 0.25 5.07
N LEU A 230 0.80 0.58 5.61
CA LEU A 230 1.28 1.94 5.82
C LEU A 230 2.42 2.18 4.82
N TYR A 231 2.37 3.32 4.13
CA TYR A 231 3.45 3.84 3.31
C TYR A 231 3.99 5.10 3.97
N PRO A 232 5.08 5.00 4.77
CA PRO A 232 5.70 6.16 5.37
C PRO A 232 6.27 7.11 4.31
N LYS A 233 6.34 8.40 4.65
CA LYS A 233 7.00 9.46 3.87
C LYS A 233 8.25 8.94 3.16
N HIS A 234 8.24 9.00 1.82
CA HIS A 234 9.33 8.47 1.01
C HIS A 234 10.43 9.53 0.83
N PRO A 235 11.73 9.18 0.91
CA PRO A 235 12.79 10.17 0.81
C PRO A 235 12.93 10.81 -0.58
N LEU A 236 12.41 10.17 -1.63
CA LEU A 236 12.56 10.61 -3.03
C LEU A 236 11.24 10.93 -3.76
N VAL A 237 10.09 10.59 -3.19
CA VAL A 237 8.79 10.85 -3.84
C VAL A 237 7.79 11.37 -2.82
N ASP A 238 6.88 12.23 -3.26
CA ASP A 238 5.74 12.66 -2.44
C ASP A 238 4.62 11.61 -2.45
N SER A 239 3.54 11.87 -1.69
CA SER A 239 2.37 11.00 -1.58
C SER A 239 1.57 10.83 -2.87
N LEU A 240 1.86 11.64 -3.90
CA LEU A 240 1.30 11.55 -5.25
C LEU A 240 2.26 10.86 -6.24
N GLY A 241 3.42 10.40 -5.77
CA GLY A 241 4.45 9.75 -6.58
C GLY A 241 5.34 10.72 -7.37
N ASN A 242 5.20 12.03 -7.18
CA ASN A 242 6.07 13.00 -7.84
C ASN A 242 7.47 12.97 -7.22
N PRO A 243 8.53 13.16 -8.02
CA PRO A 243 9.89 13.23 -7.50
C PRO A 243 10.05 14.45 -6.57
N ARG A 244 10.88 14.32 -5.53
CA ARG A 244 11.30 15.42 -4.67
C ARG A 244 12.79 15.37 -4.35
N ALA A 245 13.31 16.44 -3.77
CA ALA A 245 14.67 16.45 -3.25
C ALA A 245 14.85 15.35 -2.18
N TYR A 246 16.03 14.73 -2.16
CA TYR A 246 16.35 13.69 -1.19
C TYR A 246 16.17 14.21 0.24
N ASP A 247 15.30 13.53 0.99
CA ASP A 247 15.02 13.84 2.39
C ASP A 247 15.71 12.80 3.28
N GLY A 248 16.81 13.23 3.91
CA GLY A 248 17.60 12.39 4.80
C GLY A 248 16.88 12.03 6.10
N GLU A 249 15.95 12.86 6.57
CA GLU A 249 15.18 12.58 7.79
C GLU A 249 14.17 11.46 7.53
N ALA A 250 13.44 11.54 6.41
CA ALA A 250 12.54 10.48 5.97
C ALA A 250 13.30 9.14 5.74
N HIS A 251 14.51 9.20 5.18
CA HIS A 251 15.35 8.00 5.02
C HIS A 251 15.81 7.41 6.35
N ALA A 252 16.25 8.25 7.29
CA ALA A 252 16.67 7.82 8.62
C ALA A 252 15.50 7.21 9.41
N HIS A 253 14.33 7.84 9.34
CA HIS A 253 13.08 7.36 9.94
C HIS A 253 12.71 5.98 9.42
N PHE A 254 12.64 5.79 8.10
CA PHE A 254 12.33 4.47 7.54
C PHE A 254 13.43 3.44 7.81
N THR A 255 14.69 3.87 7.90
CA THR A 255 15.79 2.99 8.33
C THR A 255 15.57 2.47 9.76
N ALA A 256 15.07 3.29 10.68
CA ALA A 256 14.72 2.86 12.04
C ALA A 256 13.55 1.86 12.04
N LEU A 257 12.52 2.10 11.23
CA LEU A 257 11.40 1.17 11.06
C LEU A 257 11.87 -0.19 10.50
N MET A 258 12.77 -0.19 9.51
CA MET A 258 13.38 -1.41 8.98
C MET A 258 14.22 -2.15 10.02
N GLN A 259 14.98 -1.46 10.87
CA GLN A 259 15.74 -2.12 11.95
C GLN A 259 14.83 -2.82 12.95
N ARG A 260 13.61 -2.32 13.10
CA ARG A 260 12.67 -2.78 14.11
C ARG A 260 11.74 -3.89 13.60
N TRP A 261 11.25 -3.77 12.37
CA TRP A 261 10.22 -4.64 11.80
C TRP A 261 10.59 -5.24 10.45
N GLY A 262 11.80 -4.96 9.95
CA GLY A 262 12.31 -5.56 8.73
C GLY A 262 12.89 -6.95 8.96
N ASP A 263 13.04 -7.69 7.86
CA ASP A 263 13.77 -8.95 7.85
C ASP A 263 15.23 -8.72 8.25
N ALA A 264 15.69 -9.44 9.29
CA ALA A 264 17.00 -9.22 9.88
C ALA A 264 18.16 -9.46 8.88
N ALA A 265 18.02 -10.46 8.00
CA ALA A 265 19.04 -10.76 6.98
C ALA A 265 19.08 -9.68 5.90
N PHE A 266 17.91 -9.18 5.46
CA PHE A 266 17.81 -8.05 4.55
C PHE A 266 18.47 -6.79 5.14
N VAL A 267 18.15 -6.46 6.39
CA VAL A 267 18.73 -5.30 7.09
C VAL A 267 20.25 -5.44 7.27
N ALA A 268 20.72 -6.64 7.62
CA ALA A 268 22.15 -6.92 7.79
C ALA A 268 22.91 -6.76 6.48
N GLU A 269 22.37 -7.28 5.37
CA GLU A 269 22.98 -7.14 4.05
C GLU A 269 22.99 -5.69 3.58
N ARG A 270 21.88 -4.95 3.76
CA ARG A 270 21.80 -3.52 3.43
C ARG A 270 22.87 -2.73 4.18
N LYS A 271 23.02 -2.97 5.50
CA LYS A 271 24.08 -2.37 6.34
C LYS A 271 25.49 -2.76 5.88
N ARG A 272 25.70 -4.03 5.50
CA ARG A 272 27.00 -4.54 5.02
C ARG A 272 27.42 -3.84 3.73
N ALA A 273 26.52 -3.74 2.76
CA ALA A 273 26.74 -3.06 1.49
C ALA A 273 27.02 -1.56 1.69
N MET A 274 26.20 -0.89 2.51
CA MET A 274 26.36 0.54 2.82
C MET A 274 27.73 0.86 3.44
N ARG A 275 28.21 0.03 4.39
CA ARG A 275 29.55 0.18 4.97
C ARG A 275 30.66 -0.04 3.96
N ALA A 276 30.52 -1.04 3.09
CA ALA A 276 31.53 -1.33 2.06
C ALA A 276 31.62 -0.20 1.02
N LEU A 277 30.48 0.35 0.61
CA LEU A 277 30.42 1.54 -0.27
C LEU A 277 31.09 2.75 0.39
N GLY A 278 30.75 3.07 1.64
CA GLY A 278 31.35 4.18 2.39
C GLY A 278 32.84 4.01 2.68
N ALA A 279 33.35 2.77 2.73
CA ALA A 279 34.77 2.46 2.88
C ALA A 279 35.54 2.40 1.54
N GLY A 280 34.88 2.66 0.40
CA GLY A 280 35.49 2.61 -0.92
C GLY A 280 35.92 1.20 -1.36
N VAL A 281 35.25 0.15 -0.86
CA VAL A 281 35.55 -1.23 -1.27
C VAL A 281 35.23 -1.41 -2.75
N ASP A 282 36.20 -1.92 -3.51
CA ASP A 282 36.02 -2.30 -4.91
C ASP A 282 34.87 -3.32 -5.05
N ALA A 283 33.94 -3.06 -5.97
CA ALA A 283 32.81 -3.94 -6.27
C ALA A 283 33.26 -5.38 -6.57
N VAL A 284 34.44 -5.55 -7.17
CA VAL A 284 35.04 -6.86 -7.49
C VAL A 284 35.34 -7.67 -6.24
N ARG A 285 35.74 -7.00 -5.17
CA ARG A 285 36.11 -7.60 -3.88
C ARG A 285 34.90 -7.82 -2.96
N TYR A 286 33.74 -7.25 -3.28
CA TYR A 286 32.52 -7.47 -2.50
C TYR A 286 31.90 -8.84 -2.82
N PRO A 287 31.74 -9.73 -1.82
CA PRO A 287 31.10 -11.03 -2.01
C PRO A 287 29.58 -10.86 -2.13
N ALA A 288 29.06 -11.14 -3.32
CA ALA A 288 27.64 -11.01 -3.63
C ALA A 288 26.78 -11.96 -2.78
N PRO A 289 25.58 -11.54 -2.34
CA PRO A 289 24.65 -12.43 -1.65
C PRO A 289 24.23 -13.63 -2.52
N ALA A 290 24.17 -14.81 -1.90
CA ALA A 290 23.83 -16.05 -2.57
C ALA A 290 22.34 -16.14 -2.93
N ASP A 291 21.46 -15.56 -2.12
CA ASP A 291 20.01 -15.60 -2.33
C ASP A 291 19.47 -14.33 -3.01
N ALA A 292 18.23 -14.41 -3.52
CA ALA A 292 17.59 -13.32 -4.24
C ALA A 292 17.29 -12.11 -3.33
N ARG A 293 16.94 -12.35 -2.07
CA ARG A 293 16.55 -11.31 -1.11
C ARG A 293 17.75 -10.44 -0.74
N GLY A 294 18.90 -11.04 -0.44
CA GLY A 294 20.16 -10.36 -0.20
C GLY A 294 20.61 -9.58 -1.43
N ARG A 295 20.44 -10.12 -2.65
CA ARG A 295 20.70 -9.35 -3.87
C ARG A 295 19.79 -8.14 -4.01
N HIS A 296 18.52 -8.22 -3.63
CA HIS A 296 17.64 -7.05 -3.58
C HIS A 296 18.11 -6.03 -2.54
N ALA A 297 18.46 -6.47 -1.33
CA ALA A 297 18.99 -5.61 -0.27
C ALA A 297 20.26 -4.86 -0.71
N LEU A 298 21.20 -5.56 -1.34
CA LEU A 298 22.42 -4.99 -1.92
C LEU A 298 22.09 -3.91 -2.96
N ARG A 299 21.18 -4.19 -3.89
CA ARG A 299 20.80 -3.24 -4.94
C ARG A 299 20.14 -1.99 -4.38
N ILE A 300 19.28 -2.15 -3.37
CA ILE A 300 18.65 -1.02 -2.68
C ILE A 300 19.72 -0.19 -1.94
N ALA A 301 20.67 -0.83 -1.24
CA ALA A 301 21.76 -0.12 -0.57
C ALA A 301 22.58 0.74 -1.55
N ILE A 302 22.87 0.23 -2.75
CA ILE A 302 23.56 1.00 -3.81
C ILE A 302 22.76 2.23 -4.22
N ARG A 303 21.43 2.08 -4.39
CA ARG A 303 20.54 3.20 -4.76
C ARG A 303 20.45 4.24 -3.63
N GLU A 304 20.31 3.80 -2.39
CA GLU A 304 20.29 4.67 -1.20
C GLU A 304 21.61 5.44 -1.07
N PHE A 305 22.76 4.76 -1.17
CA PHE A 305 24.07 5.39 -1.06
C PHE A 305 24.28 6.46 -2.14
N ALA A 306 23.84 6.18 -3.37
CA ALA A 306 23.92 7.13 -4.47
C ALA A 306 23.11 8.42 -4.22
N GLN A 307 21.97 8.32 -3.52
CA GLN A 307 21.17 9.49 -3.15
C GLN A 307 21.79 10.26 -1.98
N GLN A 308 22.35 9.55 -0.99
CA GLN A 308 22.99 10.15 0.18
C GLN A 308 24.23 10.98 -0.16
N MET A 309 25.09 10.47 -1.05
CA MET A 309 26.34 11.16 -1.40
C MET A 309 26.11 12.35 -2.32
N GLY A 310 24.99 12.38 -3.06
CA GLY A 310 24.79 13.35 -4.12
C GLY A 310 25.96 13.35 -5.13
N ALA A 311 25.93 14.24 -6.10
CA ALA A 311 27.01 14.31 -7.10
C ALA A 311 28.27 15.04 -6.56
N GLN A 312 28.63 14.87 -5.28
CA GLN A 312 29.55 15.77 -4.57
C GLN A 312 31.04 15.58 -4.91
N GLN A 313 31.51 14.36 -5.22
CA GLN A 313 32.90 14.11 -5.62
C GLN A 313 33.03 13.10 -6.77
N MET A 314 34.10 13.23 -7.57
CA MET A 314 34.33 12.37 -8.75
C MET A 314 34.64 10.92 -8.37
N GLY A 315 35.33 10.68 -7.24
CA GLY A 315 35.63 9.34 -6.73
C GLY A 315 34.39 8.56 -6.31
N ASP A 316 33.45 9.22 -5.61
CA ASP A 316 32.18 8.61 -5.20
C ASP A 316 31.34 8.18 -6.41
N ARG A 317 31.34 8.99 -7.47
CA ARG A 317 30.64 8.67 -8.73
C ARG A 317 31.19 7.40 -9.37
N GLN A 318 32.52 7.19 -9.34
CA GLN A 318 33.15 6.00 -9.91
C GLN A 318 32.81 4.73 -9.12
N ILE A 319 32.91 4.78 -7.79
CA ILE A 319 32.56 3.63 -6.93
C ILE A 319 31.08 3.25 -7.13
N ILE A 320 30.17 4.23 -7.11
CA ILE A 320 28.74 3.98 -7.34
C ILE A 320 28.52 3.35 -8.72
N HIS A 321 29.16 3.88 -9.77
CA HIS A 321 29.07 3.36 -11.12
C HIS A 321 29.49 1.88 -11.20
N ASP A 322 30.63 1.53 -10.61
CA ASP A 322 31.17 0.17 -10.68
C ASP A 322 30.30 -0.84 -9.92
N TRP A 323 29.78 -0.43 -8.76
CA TRP A 323 28.81 -1.23 -8.00
C TRP A 323 27.49 -1.42 -8.74
N ARG A 324 26.95 -0.36 -9.37
CA ARG A 324 25.71 -0.44 -10.16
C ARG A 324 25.87 -1.37 -11.37
N ASN A 325 26.98 -1.25 -12.09
CA ASN A 325 27.27 -2.10 -13.25
C ASN A 325 27.35 -3.57 -12.88
N ARG A 326 27.99 -3.89 -11.76
CA ARG A 326 28.14 -5.28 -11.31
C ARG A 326 26.83 -5.86 -10.75
N PHE A 327 26.13 -5.11 -9.90
CA PHE A 327 25.08 -5.68 -9.05
C PHE A 327 23.66 -5.20 -9.36
N ASP A 328 23.46 -3.95 -9.77
CA ASP A 328 22.11 -3.40 -10.01
C ASP A 328 21.58 -3.67 -11.41
N ARG A 329 22.49 -3.90 -12.38
CA ARG A 329 22.18 -4.27 -13.79
C ARG A 329 20.98 -3.48 -14.30
N VAL A 330 21.16 -2.17 -14.46
CA VAL A 330 20.14 -1.28 -15.02
C VAL A 330 19.80 -1.76 -16.43
N ARG A 331 18.68 -2.48 -16.59
CA ARG A 331 18.10 -2.66 -17.93
C ARG A 331 17.46 -1.32 -18.33
N PRO A 332 17.73 -0.80 -19.54
CA PRO A 332 16.97 0.34 -20.03
C PRO A 332 15.47 -0.01 -20.03
N PRO A 333 14.57 0.94 -19.68
CA PRO A 333 13.15 0.66 -19.58
C PRO A 333 12.59 0.12 -20.90
N LYS A 334 11.96 -1.05 -20.86
CA LYS A 334 11.08 -1.51 -21.95
C LYS A 334 9.74 -0.80 -21.76
N HIS A 335 9.50 0.23 -22.58
CA HIS A 335 8.27 1.00 -22.74
C HIS A 335 7.97 2.04 -21.64
N PRO A 336 7.99 3.35 -21.95
CA PRO A 336 7.76 4.45 -21.00
C PRO A 336 6.28 4.78 -20.69
N HIS A 337 5.30 3.95 -21.08
CA HIS A 337 3.88 4.37 -21.10
C HIS A 337 2.89 3.46 -20.36
N LEU A 338 3.28 2.84 -19.25
CA LEU A 338 2.30 2.20 -18.35
C LEU A 338 2.60 2.58 -16.90
N VAL A 339 2.22 3.81 -16.58
CA VAL A 339 1.99 4.31 -15.22
C VAL A 339 0.53 3.99 -14.90
N HIS A 340 0.32 3.06 -13.98
CA HIS A 340 -0.81 2.99 -13.06
C HIS A 340 -0.34 2.16 -11.87
#